data_AF-A0AAD1B3N4-F1
#
_entry.id   AF-A0AAD1B3N4-F1
#
_cell.length_a   1.000
_cell.length_b   1.000
_cell.length_c   1.000
_cell.angle_alpha   90.00
_cell.angle_beta   90.00
_cell.angle_gamma   90.00
#
_symmetry.space_group_name_H-M   'P 1'
#
loop_
_entity.id
_entity.type
_entity.pdbx_description
1 polymer ?
#
loop_
_entity_poly.entity_id
_entity_poly.type
_entity_poly.pdbx_seq_one_letter_code
_entity_poly.pdbx_strand_id
1 'polypeptide(L)'
;MRAFWAFVFSLPLSAMLMGLLAALVPVPWQSWLVLQLLGIMLLWMLLVVLVAIPERTWPPLVALLVMNGVAWLALQATALYGGGA
;
A
#
# COMPACT_ATOMS: atom_id res chain seq x y z
N MET A 1 -3.62 -24.47 -0.56
CA MET A 1 -2.59 -24.35 -1.62
C MET A 1 -2.48 -22.94 -2.19
N ARG A 2 -3.58 -22.27 -2.62
CA ARG A 2 -3.53 -20.89 -3.17
C ARG A 2 -2.80 -19.88 -2.27
N ALA A 3 -3.09 -19.86 -0.98
CA ALA A 3 -2.46 -18.94 -0.02
C ALA A 3 -0.95 -19.17 0.15
N PHE A 4 -0.48 -20.41 0.06
CA PHE A 4 0.95 -20.72 0.15
C PHE A 4 1.72 -20.16 -1.05
N TRP A 5 1.22 -20.38 -2.26
CA TRP A 5 1.82 -19.83 -3.47
C TRP A 5 1.79 -18.31 -3.48
N ALA A 6 0.68 -17.71 -3.05
CA ALA A 6 0.59 -16.27 -2.89
C ALA A 6 1.62 -15.73 -1.89
N PHE A 7 1.81 -16.40 -0.75
CA PHE A 7 2.85 -16.03 0.21
C PHE A 7 4.25 -16.09 -0.38
N VAL A 8 4.60 -17.18 -1.07
CA VAL A 8 5.92 -17.38 -1.67
C VAL A 8 6.19 -16.37 -2.80
N PHE A 9 5.24 -16.13 -3.68
CA PHE A 9 5.43 -15.24 -4.84
C PHE A 9 5.20 -13.75 -4.53
N SER A 10 4.53 -13.41 -3.43
CA SER A 10 4.33 -12.01 -3.04
C SER A 10 5.62 -11.35 -2.53
N LEU A 11 6.57 -12.11 -1.96
CA LEU A 11 7.87 -11.57 -1.56
C LEU A 11 8.70 -11.07 -2.77
N PRO A 12 8.99 -11.89 -3.80
CA PRO A 12 9.73 -11.42 -4.97
C PRO A 12 8.95 -10.33 -5.71
N LEU A 13 7.62 -10.42 -5.80
CA LEU A 13 6.80 -9.35 -6.36
C LEU A 13 6.99 -8.02 -5.61
N SER A 14 6.99 -8.05 -4.27
CA SER A 14 7.20 -6.85 -3.45
C SER A 14 8.57 -6.24 -3.69
N ALA A 15 9.61 -7.06 -3.81
CA ALA A 15 10.97 -6.60 -4.15
C ALA A 15 11.03 -5.98 -5.55
N MET A 16 10.38 -6.58 -6.56
CA MET A 16 10.31 -6.02 -7.91
C MET A 16 9.60 -4.67 -7.93
N LEU A 17 8.44 -4.56 -7.25
CA LEU A 17 7.67 -3.31 -7.19
C LEU A 17 8.44 -2.20 -6.47
N MET A 18 9.12 -2.50 -5.37
CA MET A 18 9.96 -1.52 -4.67
C MET A 18 11.21 -1.15 -5.47
N GLY A 19 11.81 -2.10 -6.21
CA GLY A 19 12.90 -1.81 -7.14
C GLY A 19 12.47 -0.87 -8.27
N LEU A 20 11.27 -1.08 -8.83
CA LEU A 20 10.68 -0.17 -9.82
C LEU A 20 10.40 1.22 -9.23
N LEU A 21 9.87 1.29 -8.01
CA LEU A 21 9.67 2.57 -7.31
C LEU A 21 11.00 3.29 -7.10
N ALA A 22 12.03 2.58 -6.65
CA ALA A 22 13.36 3.15 -6.46
C ALA A 22 13.97 3.66 -7.78
N ALA A 23 13.68 3.02 -8.92
CA ALA A 23 14.11 3.47 -10.24
C ALA A 23 13.36 4.72 -10.73
N LEU A 24 12.12 4.94 -10.28
CA LEU A 24 11.30 6.10 -10.65
C LEU A 24 11.65 7.36 -9.84
N VAL A 25 12.23 7.19 -8.65
CA VAL A 25 12.56 8.30 -7.77
C VAL A 25 13.97 8.80 -8.06
N PRO A 26 14.17 10.11 -8.35
CA PRO A 26 15.48 10.68 -8.67
C PRO A 26 16.34 10.91 -7.40
N VAL A 27 16.43 9.90 -6.54
CA VAL A 27 17.20 9.90 -5.30
C VAL A 27 18.05 8.64 -5.27
N PRO A 28 19.34 8.70 -4.88
CA PRO A 28 20.20 7.52 -4.82
C PRO A 28 19.58 6.40 -3.99
N TRP A 29 19.24 5.28 -4.60
CA TRP A 29 18.55 4.17 -3.93
C TRP A 29 19.29 3.64 -2.70
N GLN A 30 20.62 3.72 -2.70
CA GLN A 30 21.48 3.27 -1.61
C GLN A 30 21.22 4.04 -0.31
N SER A 31 20.85 5.32 -0.38
CA SER A 31 20.70 6.18 0.81
C SER A 31 19.50 5.82 1.69
N TRP A 32 18.56 5.03 1.16
CA TRP A 32 17.28 4.69 1.78
C TRP A 32 16.99 3.19 1.69
N LEU A 33 18.05 2.38 1.65
CA LEU A 33 17.96 0.92 1.64
C LEU A 33 17.11 0.36 2.77
N VAL A 34 17.25 0.91 3.98
CA VAL A 34 16.43 0.51 5.14
C VAL A 34 14.95 0.76 4.87
N LEU A 35 14.61 1.94 4.32
CA LEU A 35 13.22 2.26 3.96
C LEU A 35 12.70 1.35 2.85
N GLN A 36 13.55 0.97 1.88
CA GLN A 36 13.16 0.02 0.85
C GLN A 36 12.89 -1.37 1.43
N LEU A 37 13.74 -1.88 2.32
CA LEU A 37 13.51 -3.18 2.98
C LEU A 37 12.24 -3.17 3.83
N LEU A 38 11.99 -2.10 4.57
CA LEU A 38 10.75 -1.91 5.31
C LEU A 38 9.54 -1.85 4.36
N GLY A 39 9.64 -1.12 3.26
CA GLY A 39 8.61 -1.05 2.22
C GLY A 39 8.32 -2.41 1.60
N ILE A 40 9.35 -3.19 1.27
CA ILE A 40 9.21 -4.57 0.77
C ILE A 40 8.48 -5.44 1.79
N MET A 41 8.88 -5.37 3.07
CA MET A 41 8.24 -6.16 4.14
C MET A 41 6.77 -5.79 4.30
N LEU A 42 6.45 -4.49 4.37
CA LEU A 42 5.08 -4.01 4.52
C LEU A 42 4.22 -4.38 3.31
N LEU A 43 4.73 -4.21 2.10
CA LEU A 43 4.05 -4.58 0.86
C LEU A 43 3.81 -6.08 0.80
N TRP A 44 4.79 -6.89 1.20
CA TRP A 44 4.65 -8.34 1.26
C TRP A 44 3.55 -8.76 2.23
N MET A 45 3.58 -8.25 3.46
CA MET A 45 2.54 -8.50 4.47
C MET A 45 1.16 -8.08 3.97
N LEU A 46 1.05 -6.91 3.33
CA LEU A 46 -0.19 -6.42 2.75
C LEU A 46 -0.73 -7.39 1.68
N LEU A 47 0.11 -7.79 0.72
CA LEU A 47 -0.31 -8.73 -0.34
C LEU A 47 -0.76 -10.08 0.21
N VAL A 48 -0.06 -10.60 1.23
CA VAL A 48 -0.45 -11.82 1.93
C VAL A 48 -1.82 -11.67 2.58
N VAL A 49 -2.06 -10.56 3.28
CA VAL A 49 -3.35 -10.26 3.91
C VAL A 49 -4.44 -10.14 2.85
N LEU A 50 -4.21 -9.40 1.77
CA LEU A 50 -5.20 -9.22 0.69
C LEU A 50 -5.64 -10.54 0.07
N VAL A 51 -4.72 -11.50 -0.09
CA VAL A 51 -5.07 -12.84 -0.60
C VAL A 51 -5.83 -13.68 0.42
N ALA A 52 -5.62 -13.45 1.71
CA ALA A 52 -6.33 -14.14 2.78
C ALA A 52 -7.77 -13.63 2.98
N ILE A 53 -8.11 -12.44 2.46
CA ILE A 53 -9.45 -11.86 2.59
C ILE A 53 -10.47 -12.67 1.78
N PRO A 54 -11.58 -13.13 2.40
CA PRO A 54 -12.66 -13.79 1.67
C PRO A 54 -13.33 -12.86 0.65
N GLU A 55 -13.68 -13.39 -0.52
CA GLU A 55 -14.26 -12.62 -1.64
C GLU A 55 -15.50 -11.80 -1.24
N ARG A 56 -16.35 -12.35 -0.36
CA ARG A 56 -17.54 -11.68 0.19
C ARG A 56 -17.22 -10.40 0.99
N THR A 57 -15.99 -10.26 1.48
CA THR A 57 -15.56 -9.13 2.33
C THR A 57 -15.06 -7.94 1.49
N TRP A 58 -14.83 -8.11 0.19
CA TRP A 58 -14.34 -7.03 -0.67
C TRP A 58 -15.33 -5.87 -0.83
N PRO A 59 -16.64 -6.10 -1.12
CA PRO A 59 -17.59 -5.00 -1.28
C PRO A 59 -17.63 -4.02 -0.10
N PRO A 60 -17.73 -4.45 1.18
CA PRO A 60 -17.71 -3.51 2.30
C PRO A 60 -16.34 -2.82 2.48
N LEU A 61 -15.22 -3.50 2.21
CA LEU A 61 -13.89 -2.88 2.29
C LEU A 61 -13.70 -1.78 1.23
N VAL A 62 -14.16 -2.03 0.00
CA VAL A 62 -14.14 -1.03 -1.07
C VAL A 62 -15.03 0.16 -0.71
N ALA A 63 -16.23 -0.09 -0.19
CA ALA A 63 -17.12 0.96 0.28
C ALA A 63 -16.46 1.81 1.38
N LEU A 64 -15.82 1.17 2.37
CA LEU A 64 -15.08 1.87 3.41
C LEU A 64 -13.93 2.72 2.85
N LEU A 65 -13.16 2.20 1.89
CA LEU A 65 -12.07 2.94 1.26
C LEU A 65 -12.60 4.18 0.53
N VAL A 66 -13.67 4.04 -0.24
CA VAL A 66 -14.31 5.17 -0.94
C VAL A 66 -14.83 6.20 0.03
N MET A 67 -15.55 5.79 1.09
CA MET A 67 -16.10 6.71 2.08
C MET A 67 -15.00 7.42 2.88
N ASN A 68 -13.88 6.75 3.18
CA ASN A 68 -12.73 7.40 3.78
C ASN A 68 -12.09 8.42 2.81
N GLY A 69 -12.02 8.12 1.51
CA GLY A 69 -11.57 9.07 0.50
C GLY A 69 -12.48 10.30 0.41
N VAL A 70 -13.79 10.11 0.45
CA VAL A 70 -14.78 11.21 0.50
C VAL A 70 -14.61 12.03 1.78
N ALA A 71 -14.46 11.38 2.93
CA ALA A 71 -14.23 12.05 4.21
C ALA A 71 -12.93 12.87 4.18
N TRP A 72 -11.85 12.31 3.62
CA TRP A 72 -10.59 13.02 3.43
C TRP A 72 -10.79 14.28 2.56
N LEU A 73 -11.44 14.16 1.41
CA LEU A 73 -11.71 15.31 0.53
C LEU A 73 -12.57 16.37 1.22
N ALA A 74 -13.56 15.95 2.01
CA ALA A 74 -14.36 16.87 2.81
C ALA A 74 -13.51 17.57 3.88
N LEU A 75 -12.57 16.87 4.54
CA LEU A 75 -11.64 17.47 5.50
C LEU A 75 -10.77 18.55 4.86
N GLN A 76 -10.34 18.35 3.60
CA GLN A 76 -9.61 19.38 2.85
C GLN A 76 -10.42 20.67 2.61
N ALA A 77 -11.74 20.64 2.75
CA ALA A 77 -12.59 21.84 2.64
C ALA A 77 -12.83 22.54 4.00
N THR A 78 -12.29 22.00 5.09
CA THR A 78 -12.40 22.58 6.43
C THR A 78 -11.15 23.37 6.81
N ALA A 79 -11.28 24.32 7.75
CA ALA A 79 -10.15 25.11 8.24
C ALA A 79 -9.04 24.29 8.94
N LEU A 80 -9.29 23.00 9.25
CA LEU A 80 -8.31 22.11 9.89
C LEU A 80 -7.22 21.63 8.92
N TYR A 81 -7.55 21.48 7.63
CA TYR A 81 -6.63 20.93 6.62
C TYR A 81 -6.61 21.72 5.29
N GLY A 82 -7.56 22.65 5.09
CA GLY A 82 -7.88 23.26 3.80
C GLY A 82 -7.41 24.68 3.54
N GLY A 83 -6.73 25.34 4.48
CA GLY A 83 -6.26 26.72 4.29
C GLY A 83 -6.56 27.62 5.48
N GLY A 84 -5.91 27.32 6.60
CA GLY A 84 -5.64 28.31 7.64
C GLY A 84 -4.24 28.89 7.43
N ALA A 85 -4.05 29.62 6.33
CA ALA A 85 -2.94 30.52 6.08
C ALA A 85 -3.51 31.80 5.46
#